data_AF-N0D478-F1
#
_entry.id   AF-N0D478-F1
#
_cell.length_a   1.000
_cell.length_b   1.000
_cell.length_c   1.000
_cell.angle_alpha   90.00
_cell.angle_beta   90.00
_cell.angle_gamma   90.00
#
_symmetry.space_group_name_H-M   'P 1'
#
loop_
_entity.id
_entity.type
_entity.pdbx_description
1 polymer ?
#
loop_
_entity_poly.entity_id
_entity_poly.type
_entity_poly.pdbx_seq_one_letter_code
_entity_poly.pdbx_strand_id
1 'polypeptide(L)'
;MPCGEGRPGGSNSTATSGGRPRTPARAHRAPLKGSQPVLAVLKDTADDIATILREYAEAAVDLNRDVKDELDRAMWKAVKEIIEDLAKPKDVKSALGTAASLIGGGAGLLLSFDVKTVLNIDTGKLNGIVDKYTGILGGLTTRMQALEGPLDEAYRSAPKFEAGVARAHGFGARALEEFRHEQRWTEAGPDGNHAFNLASNEYLGGGHTLDKHVGKTDEQLAQRLRDQADDNNNWPERRKPMIGGSSSFKDMSDAQRLTEHNLRSKQSEIDTWLATNPPEGKTQAFTSPAPHDEVSGRYVSKQPTPDPGSPGSTIPGTGYKDHGLDAKAVDVKNVKTILKYDSRLDPPYIIYTSMPAP
;
A
#
# COMPACT_ATOMS: atom_id res chain seq x y z
N MET A 1 30.09 31.25 -27.48
CA MET A 1 30.07 31.63 -28.91
C MET A 1 30.88 30.59 -29.66
N PRO A 2 30.38 30.05 -30.79
CA PRO A 2 29.95 30.85 -31.93
C PRO A 2 28.44 31.02 -32.04
N CYS A 3 28.10 32.10 -32.73
CA CYS A 3 26.78 32.64 -33.06
C CYS A 3 26.45 32.37 -34.54
N GLY A 4 25.17 32.57 -34.91
CA GLY A 4 24.71 32.79 -36.30
C GLY A 4 23.43 32.00 -36.61
N GLU A 5 22.22 32.52 -36.38
CA GLU A 5 21.44 33.52 -37.16
C GLU A 5 20.61 32.92 -38.32
N GLY A 6 19.31 33.29 -38.39
CA GLY A 6 18.47 33.20 -39.60
C GLY A 6 17.01 32.71 -39.45
N ARG A 7 16.06 33.61 -39.11
CA ARG A 7 14.57 33.53 -39.29
C ARG A 7 14.17 33.87 -40.77
N PRO A 8 12.88 33.98 -41.23
CA PRO A 8 11.53 33.74 -40.64
C PRO A 8 10.50 33.03 -41.59
N GLY A 9 9.25 32.83 -41.13
CA GLY A 9 8.03 32.70 -41.98
C GLY A 9 7.34 31.32 -41.88
N GLY A 10 6.03 31.17 -41.67
CA GLY A 10 4.93 32.11 -41.73
C GLY A 10 3.77 31.69 -40.83
N SER A 11 3.01 32.70 -40.43
CA SER A 11 1.72 32.68 -39.77
C SER A 11 0.66 32.02 -40.65
N ASN A 12 -0.18 31.16 -40.06
CA ASN A 12 -1.58 31.18 -40.41
C ASN A 12 -2.45 31.02 -39.16
N SER A 13 -3.10 32.12 -38.82
CA SER A 13 -4.07 32.26 -37.76
C SER A 13 -5.45 31.96 -38.36
N THR A 14 -6.17 30.99 -37.78
CA THR A 14 -7.63 30.98 -37.82
C THR A 14 -8.11 30.78 -36.39
N ALA A 15 -8.77 31.82 -35.90
CA ALA A 15 -9.37 31.92 -34.58
C ALA A 15 -10.79 31.34 -34.57
N THR A 16 -11.34 31.28 -33.34
CA THR A 16 -12.72 30.93 -32.90
C THR A 16 -12.89 29.43 -32.61
N SER A 17 -13.43 28.98 -31.48
CA SER A 17 -14.33 29.59 -30.50
C SER A 17 -14.08 29.03 -29.07
N GLY A 18 -14.47 29.81 -28.06
CA GLY A 18 -14.13 29.59 -26.66
C GLY A 18 -14.69 28.30 -26.04
N GLY A 19 -13.79 27.45 -25.56
CA GLY A 19 -14.05 26.46 -24.52
C GLY A 19 -13.17 26.77 -23.32
N ARG A 20 -13.73 26.74 -22.10
CA ARG A 20 -12.97 26.88 -20.86
C ARG A 20 -11.74 25.95 -20.89
N PRO A 21 -10.55 26.38 -20.45
CA PRO A 21 -9.40 25.48 -20.39
C PRO A 21 -9.72 24.38 -19.37
N ARG A 22 -9.90 23.15 -19.85
CA ARG A 22 -9.82 21.97 -18.99
C ARG A 22 -8.40 21.95 -18.47
N THR A 23 -8.24 22.12 -17.16
CA THR A 23 -6.98 21.90 -16.46
C THR A 23 -6.40 20.58 -16.98
N PRO A 24 -5.15 20.52 -17.46
CA PRO A 24 -4.59 19.27 -17.93
C PRO A 24 -4.64 18.30 -16.75
N ALA A 25 -5.31 17.16 -16.97
CA ALA A 25 -5.21 16.01 -16.09
C ALA A 25 -3.73 15.79 -15.83
N ARG A 26 -3.33 16.00 -14.56
CA ARG A 26 -1.94 15.88 -14.13
C ARG A 26 -1.47 14.53 -14.63
N ALA A 27 -0.51 14.55 -15.55
CA ALA A 27 0.03 13.34 -16.17
C ALA A 27 0.22 12.29 -15.08
N HIS A 28 -0.44 11.13 -15.25
CA HIS A 28 -0.23 9.96 -14.42
C HIS A 28 1.29 9.78 -14.33
N ARG A 29 1.84 10.15 -13.18
CA ARG A 29 3.25 9.94 -12.90
C ARG A 29 3.39 8.44 -12.91
N ALA A 30 4.06 7.90 -13.91
CA ALA A 30 4.29 6.47 -14.01
C ALA A 30 4.77 5.98 -12.64
N PRO A 31 4.16 4.92 -12.07
CA PRO A 31 4.54 4.45 -10.76
C PRO A 31 6.03 4.08 -10.84
N LEU A 32 6.82 4.70 -9.97
CA LEU A 32 8.18 4.24 -9.71
C LEU A 32 8.06 2.76 -9.35
N LYS A 33 8.55 1.87 -10.22
CA LYS A 33 8.69 0.43 -9.92
C LYS A 33 9.69 0.31 -8.78
N GLY A 34 9.17 0.32 -7.55
CA GLY A 34 9.89 0.26 -6.29
C GLY A 34 8.87 0.41 -5.17
N SER A 35 9.08 -0.31 -4.06
CA SER A 35 8.19 -0.33 -2.89
C SER A 35 7.76 1.09 -2.52
N GLN A 36 6.47 1.40 -2.66
CA GLN A 36 5.95 2.72 -2.28
C GLN A 36 5.83 2.78 -0.75
N PRO A 37 6.25 3.89 -0.11
CA PRO A 37 5.98 4.08 1.32
C PRO A 37 4.48 4.02 1.61
N VAL A 38 4.08 3.42 2.73
CA VAL A 38 2.66 3.30 3.15
C VAL A 38 1.94 4.65 3.11
N LEU A 39 2.58 5.73 3.56
CA LEU A 39 2.02 7.08 3.53
C LEU A 39 1.79 7.61 2.10
N ALA A 40 2.62 7.21 1.14
CA ALA A 40 2.42 7.56 -0.26
C ALA A 40 1.19 6.85 -0.83
N VAL A 41 1.03 5.55 -0.53
CA VAL A 41 -0.17 4.79 -0.93
C VAL A 41 -1.43 5.39 -0.32
N LEU A 42 -1.43 5.71 0.97
CA LEU A 42 -2.59 6.34 1.63
C LEU A 42 -2.96 7.68 1.00
N LYS A 43 -1.96 8.52 0.70
CA LYS A 43 -2.18 9.81 0.05
C LYS A 43 -2.71 9.63 -1.38
N ASP A 44 -2.07 8.78 -2.17
CA ASP A 44 -2.46 8.57 -3.57
C ASP A 44 -3.87 7.97 -3.66
N THR A 45 -4.20 7.01 -2.77
CA THR A 45 -5.57 6.50 -2.64
C THR A 45 -6.58 7.57 -2.25
N ALA A 46 -6.23 8.47 -1.33
CA ALA A 46 -7.12 9.58 -0.95
C ALA A 46 -7.36 10.56 -2.12
N ASP A 47 -6.32 10.87 -2.90
CA ASP A 47 -6.41 11.70 -4.10
C ASP A 47 -7.30 11.04 -5.18
N ASP A 48 -7.20 9.71 -5.34
CA ASP A 48 -8.01 8.94 -6.27
C ASP A 48 -9.48 8.84 -5.85
N ILE A 49 -9.76 8.61 -4.56
CA ILE A 49 -11.12 8.66 -4.00
C ILE A 49 -11.75 10.04 -4.23
N ALA A 50 -11.02 11.11 -3.92
CA ALA A 50 -11.51 12.47 -4.14
C ALA A 50 -11.83 12.74 -5.62
N THR A 51 -11.02 12.20 -6.52
CA THR A 51 -11.27 12.28 -7.97
C THR A 51 -12.52 11.50 -8.39
N ILE A 52 -12.69 10.27 -7.90
CA ILE A 52 -13.88 9.45 -8.17
C ILE A 52 -15.15 10.13 -7.66
N LEU A 53 -15.12 10.70 -6.45
CA LEU A 53 -16.27 11.42 -5.87
C LEU A 53 -16.62 12.68 -6.66
N ARG A 54 -15.61 13.39 -7.19
CA ARG A 54 -15.84 14.54 -8.09
C ARG A 54 -16.50 14.08 -9.40
N GLU A 55 -15.99 13.04 -10.04
CA GLU A 55 -16.57 12.50 -11.28
C GLU A 55 -18.00 11.99 -11.07
N TYR A 56 -18.29 11.38 -9.91
CA TYR A 56 -19.66 11.01 -9.51
C TYR A 56 -20.58 12.24 -9.44
N ALA A 57 -20.13 13.31 -8.78
CA ALA A 57 -20.91 14.54 -8.68
C ALA A 57 -21.16 15.19 -10.04
N GLU A 58 -20.16 15.21 -10.92
CA GLU A 58 -20.30 15.68 -12.31
C GLU A 58 -21.31 14.83 -13.10
N ALA A 59 -21.26 13.51 -12.98
CA ALA A 59 -22.22 12.61 -13.63
C ALA A 59 -23.67 12.82 -13.15
N ALA A 60 -23.86 13.09 -11.85
CA ALA A 60 -25.19 13.39 -11.30
C ALA A 60 -25.74 14.76 -11.78
N VAL A 61 -24.87 15.76 -11.94
CA VAL A 61 -25.25 17.06 -12.53
C VAL A 61 -25.61 16.89 -14.00
N ASP A 62 -24.82 16.14 -14.77
CA ASP A 62 -25.09 15.84 -16.17
C ASP A 62 -26.39 15.05 -16.35
N LEU A 63 -26.66 14.06 -15.50
CA LEU A 63 -27.93 13.33 -15.49
C LEU A 63 -29.13 14.28 -15.32
N ASN A 64 -29.08 15.14 -14.30
CA ASN A 64 -30.16 16.10 -14.03
C ASN A 64 -30.35 17.09 -15.18
N ARG A 65 -29.27 17.57 -15.79
CA ARG A 65 -29.33 18.43 -16.97
C ARG A 65 -29.97 17.70 -18.16
N ASP A 66 -29.47 16.52 -18.50
CA ASP A 66 -29.90 15.77 -19.68
C ASP A 66 -31.38 15.32 -19.54
N VAL A 67 -31.84 14.95 -18.33
CA VAL A 67 -33.25 14.67 -18.04
C VAL A 67 -34.11 15.93 -18.13
N LYS A 68 -33.64 17.07 -17.62
CA LYS A 68 -34.34 18.34 -17.73
C LYS A 68 -34.48 18.78 -19.18
N ASP A 69 -33.41 18.72 -19.96
CA ASP A 69 -33.42 19.09 -21.38
C ASP A 69 -34.40 18.22 -22.17
N GLU A 70 -34.49 16.93 -21.83
CA GLU A 70 -35.47 16.00 -22.42
C GLU A 70 -36.91 16.37 -22.06
N LEU A 71 -37.16 16.70 -20.79
CA LEU A 71 -38.47 17.14 -20.32
C LEU A 71 -38.89 18.45 -20.96
N ASP A 72 -38.00 19.46 -21.00
CA ASP A 72 -38.23 20.75 -21.63
C ASP A 72 -38.53 20.57 -23.13
N ARG A 73 -37.79 19.68 -23.81
CA ARG A 73 -38.04 19.34 -25.22
C ARG A 73 -39.39 18.68 -25.45
N ALA A 74 -39.76 17.70 -24.62
CA ALA A 74 -41.06 17.03 -24.71
C ALA A 74 -42.20 18.02 -24.49
N MET A 75 -42.03 18.92 -23.51
CA MET A 75 -42.98 19.99 -23.21
C MET A 75 -43.14 20.97 -24.38
N TRP A 76 -42.04 21.45 -24.95
CA TRP A 76 -42.08 22.32 -26.13
C TRP A 76 -42.73 21.68 -27.35
N LYS A 77 -42.52 20.36 -27.54
CA LYS A 77 -43.14 19.63 -28.64
C LYS A 77 -44.66 19.52 -28.43
N ALA A 78 -45.10 19.15 -27.23
CA ALA A 78 -46.53 19.08 -26.91
C ALA A 78 -47.22 20.44 -27.07
N VAL A 79 -46.57 21.53 -26.63
CA VAL A 79 -47.08 22.90 -26.83
C VAL A 79 -47.22 23.23 -28.32
N LYS A 80 -46.24 22.88 -29.17
CA LYS A 80 -46.33 23.10 -30.62
C LYS A 80 -47.46 22.29 -31.25
N GLU A 81 -47.61 21.02 -30.90
CA GLU A 81 -48.69 20.16 -31.41
C GLU A 81 -50.07 20.73 -31.04
N ILE A 82 -50.24 21.20 -29.79
CA ILE A 82 -51.47 21.89 -29.36
C ILE A 82 -51.70 23.17 -30.17
N ILE A 83 -50.67 23.99 -30.41
CA ILE A 83 -50.77 25.21 -31.22
C ILE A 83 -51.14 24.88 -32.68
N GLU A 84 -50.54 23.84 -33.26
CA GLU A 84 -50.81 23.39 -34.62
C GLU A 84 -52.24 22.82 -34.77
N ASP A 85 -52.74 22.10 -33.75
CA ASP A 85 -54.13 21.64 -33.73
C ASP A 85 -55.14 22.78 -33.49
N LEU A 86 -54.79 23.78 -32.67
CA LEU A 86 -55.58 25.01 -32.50
C LEU A 86 -55.51 25.94 -33.72
N ALA A 87 -54.52 25.80 -34.61
CA ALA A 87 -54.38 26.61 -35.82
C ALA A 87 -55.35 26.20 -36.95
N LYS A 88 -56.18 25.17 -36.73
CA LYS A 88 -57.39 24.92 -37.55
C LYS A 88 -58.43 26.01 -37.23
N PRO A 89 -59.12 26.59 -38.23
CA PRO A 89 -59.40 28.02 -38.24
C PRO A 89 -60.40 28.46 -37.17
N LYS A 90 -59.90 29.17 -36.15
CA LYS A 90 -60.37 30.50 -35.67
C LYS A 90 -59.42 31.04 -34.58
N ASP A 91 -58.81 32.21 -34.87
CA ASP A 91 -58.01 33.07 -33.98
C ASP A 91 -56.65 32.58 -33.43
N VAL A 92 -55.68 32.44 -34.35
CA VAL A 92 -54.25 32.17 -34.08
C VAL A 92 -53.58 33.21 -33.15
N LYS A 93 -54.02 34.49 -33.16
CA LYS A 93 -53.42 35.55 -32.32
C LYS A 93 -53.78 35.42 -30.84
N SER A 94 -54.94 34.84 -30.52
CA SER A 94 -55.39 34.56 -29.15
C SER A 94 -54.60 33.40 -28.55
N ALA A 95 -54.48 32.30 -29.30
CA ALA A 95 -53.80 31.07 -28.86
C ALA A 95 -52.32 31.27 -28.55
N LEU A 96 -51.62 32.09 -29.33
CA LEU A 96 -50.18 32.34 -29.16
C LEU A 96 -49.88 33.23 -27.94
N GLY A 97 -50.78 34.15 -27.61
CA GLY A 97 -50.70 34.97 -26.38
C GLY A 97 -50.91 34.14 -25.10
N THR A 98 -51.84 33.17 -25.15
CA THR A 98 -52.08 32.23 -24.05
C THR A 98 -50.92 31.25 -23.87
N ALA A 99 -50.33 30.74 -24.95
CA ALA A 99 -49.14 29.88 -24.89
C ALA A 99 -47.93 30.61 -24.26
N ALA A 100 -47.75 31.90 -24.58
CA ALA A 100 -46.69 32.71 -23.97
C ALA A 100 -46.92 32.97 -22.46
N SER A 101 -48.18 33.17 -22.02
CA SER A 101 -48.48 33.34 -20.59
C SER A 101 -48.34 32.05 -19.78
N LEU A 102 -48.54 30.89 -20.42
CA LEU A 102 -48.34 29.56 -19.81
C LEU A 102 -46.86 29.22 -19.59
N ILE A 103 -45.96 29.82 -20.37
CA ILE A 103 -44.51 29.62 -20.28
C ILE A 103 -43.86 30.67 -19.37
N GLY A 104 -44.44 31.87 -19.25
CA GLY A 104 -43.88 32.97 -18.45
C GLY A 104 -44.32 33.02 -16.98
N GLY A 105 -45.40 32.33 -16.60
CA GLY A 105 -45.94 32.34 -15.24
C GLY A 105 -45.52 31.11 -14.43
N GLY A 106 -44.49 31.25 -13.60
CA GLY A 106 -44.08 30.22 -12.65
C GLY A 106 -45.28 29.75 -11.80
N ALA A 107 -45.44 28.42 -11.68
CA ALA A 107 -46.35 27.70 -10.79
C ALA A 107 -47.80 27.42 -11.22
N GLY A 108 -48.27 27.82 -12.42
CA GLY A 108 -49.72 27.72 -12.73
C GLY A 108 -50.24 26.46 -13.44
N LEU A 109 -49.46 25.83 -14.34
CA LEU A 109 -50.02 24.87 -15.30
C LEU A 109 -49.30 23.52 -15.40
N LEU A 110 -48.38 23.24 -14.47
CA LEU A 110 -47.69 21.94 -14.43
C LEU A 110 -48.56 20.81 -13.84
N LEU A 111 -49.74 21.15 -13.28
CA LEU A 111 -50.55 20.24 -12.46
C LEU A 111 -51.80 19.68 -13.17
N SER A 112 -52.19 20.16 -14.35
CA SER A 112 -53.43 19.75 -15.03
C SER A 112 -53.23 18.85 -16.26
N PHE A 113 -51.98 18.51 -16.60
CA PHE A 113 -51.68 17.54 -17.64
C PHE A 113 -51.07 16.31 -16.98
N ASP A 114 -51.79 15.20 -17.02
CA ASP A 114 -51.24 13.90 -16.69
C ASP A 114 -49.96 13.71 -17.51
N VAL A 115 -48.81 13.75 -16.84
CA VAL A 115 -47.46 13.82 -17.41
C VAL A 115 -47.19 12.67 -18.38
N LYS A 116 -47.88 11.54 -18.22
CA LYS A 116 -47.80 10.38 -19.11
C LYS A 116 -48.65 10.49 -20.37
N THR A 117 -49.71 11.31 -20.36
CA THR A 117 -50.75 11.27 -21.39
C THR A 117 -50.60 12.40 -22.41
N VAL A 118 -49.88 13.48 -22.07
CA VAL A 118 -49.73 14.68 -22.95
C VAL A 118 -48.30 14.90 -23.43
N LEU A 119 -47.29 14.42 -22.69
CA LEU A 119 -45.91 14.51 -23.12
C LEU A 119 -45.54 13.19 -23.82
N ASN A 120 -45.27 13.25 -25.13
CA ASN A 120 -44.68 12.13 -25.87
C ASN A 120 -43.20 12.00 -25.49
N ILE A 121 -42.96 11.68 -24.22
CA ILE A 121 -41.64 11.51 -23.62
C ILE A 121 -40.99 10.30 -24.28
N ASP A 122 -39.81 10.53 -24.86
CA ASP A 122 -39.03 9.47 -25.50
C ASP A 122 -38.40 8.61 -24.41
N THR A 123 -39.13 7.57 -24.01
CA THR A 123 -38.70 6.61 -22.99
C THR A 123 -37.41 5.89 -23.41
N GLY A 124 -37.15 5.72 -24.70
CA GLY A 124 -35.90 5.18 -25.22
C GLY A 124 -34.71 6.10 -24.94
N LYS A 125 -34.86 7.42 -25.12
CA LYS A 125 -33.82 8.39 -24.77
C LYS A 125 -33.60 8.53 -23.27
N LEU A 126 -34.66 8.54 -22.47
CA LEU A 126 -34.51 8.55 -21.00
C LEU A 126 -33.80 7.29 -20.52
N ASN A 127 -34.16 6.11 -21.05
CA ASN A 127 -33.43 4.87 -20.77
C ASN A 127 -31.97 4.98 -21.18
N GLY A 128 -31.66 5.53 -22.37
CA GLY A 128 -30.28 5.76 -22.80
C GLY A 128 -29.48 6.72 -21.90
N ILE A 129 -30.11 7.76 -21.36
CA ILE A 129 -29.50 8.68 -20.38
C ILE A 129 -29.21 7.92 -19.07
N VAL A 130 -30.17 7.13 -18.58
CA VAL A 130 -30.02 6.30 -17.38
C VAL A 130 -28.94 5.23 -17.59
N ASP A 131 -28.87 4.59 -18.75
CA ASP A 131 -27.85 3.59 -19.11
C ASP A 131 -26.46 4.23 -19.15
N LYS A 132 -26.33 5.44 -19.72
CA LYS A 132 -25.09 6.21 -19.71
C LYS A 132 -24.63 6.53 -18.29
N TYR A 133 -25.53 7.01 -17.44
CA TYR A 133 -25.22 7.28 -16.03
C TYR A 133 -24.82 6.00 -15.29
N THR A 134 -25.56 4.91 -15.48
CA THR A 134 -25.27 3.60 -14.89
C THR A 134 -23.93 3.06 -15.34
N GLY A 135 -23.57 3.23 -16.62
CA GLY A 135 -22.25 2.87 -17.16
C GLY A 135 -21.12 3.67 -16.52
N ILE A 136 -21.31 4.97 -16.29
CA ILE A 136 -20.34 5.80 -15.56
C ILE A 136 -20.21 5.29 -14.12
N LEU A 137 -21.31 5.04 -13.41
CA LEU A 137 -21.28 4.49 -12.05
C LEU A 137 -20.58 3.13 -11.98
N GLY A 138 -20.81 2.26 -12.97
CA GLY A 138 -20.11 0.97 -13.07
C GLY A 138 -18.60 1.16 -13.18
N GLY A 139 -18.15 2.05 -14.06
CA GLY A 139 -16.73 2.36 -14.22
C GLY A 139 -16.09 2.99 -12.97
N LEU A 140 -16.80 3.90 -12.30
CA LEU A 140 -16.34 4.50 -11.03
C LEU A 140 -16.27 3.46 -9.91
N THR A 141 -17.24 2.55 -9.84
CA THR A 141 -17.26 1.44 -8.87
C THR A 141 -16.07 0.51 -9.08
N THR A 142 -15.78 0.11 -10.33
CA THR A 142 -14.60 -0.70 -10.65
C THR A 142 -13.31 0.00 -10.24
N ARG A 143 -13.20 1.32 -10.49
CA ARG A 143 -12.03 2.10 -10.06
C ARG A 143 -11.90 2.17 -8.54
N MET A 144 -13.01 2.32 -7.81
CA MET A 144 -13.00 2.31 -6.34
C MET A 144 -12.54 0.95 -5.79
N GLN A 145 -13.08 -0.15 -6.32
CA GLN A 145 -12.69 -1.51 -5.93
C GLN A 145 -11.21 -1.79 -6.24
N ALA A 146 -10.67 -1.24 -7.32
CA ALA A 146 -9.26 -1.39 -7.65
C ALA A 146 -8.31 -0.76 -6.62
N LEU A 147 -8.79 0.12 -5.74
CA LEU A 147 -8.00 0.73 -4.65
C LEU A 147 -7.85 -0.20 -3.43
N GLU A 148 -8.68 -1.24 -3.29
CA GLU A 148 -8.64 -2.17 -2.17
C GLU A 148 -7.31 -2.92 -2.11
N GLY A 149 -6.83 -3.45 -3.24
CA GLY A 149 -5.58 -4.21 -3.30
C GLY A 149 -4.34 -3.42 -2.83
N PRO A 150 -4.09 -2.21 -3.35
CA PRO A 150 -3.03 -1.34 -2.86
C PRO A 150 -3.15 -0.99 -1.37
N LEU A 151 -4.37 -0.74 -0.88
CA LEU A 151 -4.62 -0.45 0.53
C LEU A 151 -4.32 -1.67 1.43
N ASP A 152 -4.74 -2.86 1.03
CA ASP A 152 -4.48 -4.10 1.77
C ASP A 152 -2.98 -4.40 1.87
N GLU A 153 -2.23 -4.20 0.77
CA GLU A 153 -0.78 -4.37 0.78
C GLU A 153 -0.10 -3.32 1.67
N ALA A 154 -0.57 -2.07 1.64
CA ALA A 154 -0.07 -1.01 2.50
C ALA A 154 -0.36 -1.26 3.98
N TYR A 155 -1.57 -1.76 4.29
CA TYR A 155 -1.97 -2.14 5.64
C TYR A 155 -1.11 -3.27 6.19
N ARG A 156 -0.88 -4.34 5.42
CA ARG A 156 0.00 -5.45 5.82
C ARG A 156 1.45 -5.01 6.02
N SER A 157 1.94 -4.15 5.14
CA SER A 157 3.32 -3.65 5.16
C SER A 157 3.57 -2.58 6.24
N ALA A 158 2.52 -2.05 6.88
CA ALA A 158 2.65 -0.99 7.87
C ALA A 158 3.41 -1.49 9.11
N PRO A 159 4.54 -0.86 9.48
CA PRO A 159 5.32 -1.32 10.62
C PRO A 159 4.52 -1.16 11.91
N LYS A 160 4.61 -2.15 12.81
CA LYS A 160 4.12 -1.99 14.17
C LYS A 160 4.92 -0.95 14.93
N PHE A 161 4.35 -0.46 16.01
CA PHE A 161 5.01 0.50 16.91
C PHE A 161 6.38 -0.01 17.36
N GLU A 162 6.49 -1.27 17.78
CA GLU A 162 7.74 -1.89 18.26
C GLU A 162 8.81 -1.93 17.17
N ALA A 163 8.43 -2.27 15.94
CA ALA A 163 9.34 -2.25 14.79
C ALA A 163 9.78 -0.82 14.44
N GLY A 164 8.87 0.15 14.55
CA GLY A 164 9.15 1.58 14.35
C GLY A 164 10.12 2.12 15.40
N VAL A 165 9.90 1.80 16.68
CA VAL A 165 10.77 2.14 17.80
C VAL A 165 12.17 1.55 17.61
N ALA A 166 12.26 0.25 17.29
CA ALA A 166 13.55 -0.42 17.07
C ALA A 166 14.34 0.25 15.93
N ARG A 167 13.68 0.57 14.81
CA ARG A 167 14.29 1.30 13.69
C ARG A 167 14.73 2.72 14.09
N ALA A 168 13.91 3.43 14.86
CA ALA A 168 14.25 4.77 15.36
C ALA A 168 15.46 4.75 16.29
N HIS A 169 15.57 3.75 17.17
CA HIS A 169 16.75 3.55 18.00
C HIS A 169 18.00 3.27 17.17
N GLY A 170 17.92 2.40 16.15
CA GLY A 170 19.05 2.15 15.25
C GLY A 170 19.53 3.43 14.54
N PHE A 171 18.62 4.23 14.01
CA PHE A 171 18.97 5.53 13.41
C PHE A 171 19.53 6.53 14.43
N GLY A 172 18.94 6.62 15.61
CA GLY A 172 19.38 7.51 16.68
C GLY A 172 20.78 7.15 17.18
N ALA A 173 21.05 5.86 17.40
CA ALA A 173 22.36 5.36 17.79
C ALA A 173 23.41 5.65 16.71
N ARG A 174 23.09 5.39 15.43
CA ARG A 174 23.98 5.75 14.32
C ARG A 174 24.26 7.26 14.31
N ALA A 175 23.26 8.12 14.45
CA ALA A 175 23.46 9.56 14.44
C ALA A 175 24.37 10.04 15.60
N LEU A 176 24.39 9.32 16.72
CA LEU A 176 25.28 9.61 17.86
C LEU A 176 26.71 9.09 17.65
N GLU A 177 26.87 7.95 16.97
CA GLU A 177 28.16 7.27 16.80
C GLU A 177 28.88 7.62 15.48
N GLU A 178 28.16 8.07 14.43
CA GLU A 178 28.74 8.40 13.12
C GLU A 178 29.72 9.57 13.15
N PHE A 179 29.65 10.43 14.18
CA PHE A 179 30.59 11.52 14.41
C PHE A 179 31.72 11.18 15.39
N ARG A 180 31.68 10.00 16.02
CA ARG A 180 32.72 9.53 16.92
C ARG A 180 33.78 8.76 16.13
N HIS A 181 35.04 8.95 16.50
CA HIS A 181 36.15 8.22 15.91
C HIS A 181 36.18 6.75 16.35
N GLU A 182 35.62 6.48 17.53
CA GLU A 182 35.44 5.14 18.11
C GLU A 182 33.95 4.86 18.21
N GLN A 183 33.47 3.81 17.54
CA GLN A 183 32.10 3.35 17.66
C GLN A 183 31.97 2.40 18.85
N ARG A 184 31.23 2.80 19.88
CA ARG A 184 30.98 1.93 21.05
C ARG A 184 29.70 1.13 20.83
N TRP A 185 29.85 -0.06 20.27
CA TRP A 185 28.75 -1.02 20.13
C TRP A 185 28.74 -2.08 21.25
N THR A 186 29.73 -1.99 22.14
CA THR A 186 29.79 -2.72 23.42
C THR A 186 29.76 -1.75 24.59
N GLU A 187 28.99 -2.08 25.62
CA GLU A 187 28.97 -1.42 26.92
C GLU A 187 29.67 -2.31 27.96
N ALA A 188 30.29 -1.70 28.98
CA ALA A 188 30.89 -2.46 30.06
C ALA A 188 29.79 -3.09 30.92
N GLY A 189 29.68 -4.42 30.89
CA GLY A 189 28.73 -5.16 31.72
C GLY A 189 29.17 -5.24 33.19
N PRO A 190 28.24 -5.57 34.12
CA PRO A 190 28.51 -5.63 35.55
C PRO A 190 29.65 -6.56 35.97
N ASP A 191 29.91 -7.60 35.15
CA ASP A 191 30.87 -8.67 35.44
C ASP A 191 32.12 -8.63 34.55
N GLY A 192 32.38 -7.52 33.85
CA GLY A 192 33.47 -7.41 32.87
C GLY A 192 33.17 -8.05 31.50
N ASN A 193 31.95 -8.57 31.30
CA ASN A 193 31.48 -9.03 29.99
C ASN A 193 31.08 -7.83 29.10
N HIS A 194 31.27 -7.95 27.79
CA HIS A 194 30.77 -6.97 26.82
C HIS A 194 29.23 -7.07 26.76
N ALA A 195 28.52 -6.10 27.33
CA ALA A 195 27.13 -5.88 26.98
C ALA A 195 27.11 -5.30 25.56
N PHE A 196 26.11 -5.64 24.74
CA PHE A 196 26.05 -5.17 23.36
C PHE A 196 24.96 -4.13 23.25
N ASN A 197 25.09 -3.16 22.36
CA ASN A 197 24.00 -2.25 22.04
C ASN A 197 23.50 -2.56 20.63
N LEU A 198 22.39 -3.29 20.52
CA LEU A 198 21.86 -3.72 19.22
C LEU A 198 21.50 -2.54 18.31
N ALA A 199 21.12 -1.39 18.87
CA ALA A 199 20.86 -0.20 18.08
C ALA A 199 22.13 0.35 17.44
N SER A 200 23.24 0.36 18.18
CA SER A 200 24.54 0.80 17.67
C SER A 200 25.16 -0.22 16.71
N ASN A 201 24.84 -1.50 16.87
CA ASN A 201 25.25 -2.56 15.97
C ASN A 201 24.42 -2.60 14.65
N GLU A 202 23.22 -2.04 14.64
CA GLU A 202 22.38 -2.02 13.43
C GLU A 202 23.09 -1.29 12.29
N TYR A 203 23.12 -1.92 11.11
CA TYR A 203 23.86 -1.52 9.90
C TYR A 203 25.40 -1.55 10.00
N LEU A 204 25.98 -1.69 11.20
CA LEU A 204 27.43 -1.85 11.37
C LEU A 204 27.88 -3.13 10.66
N GLY A 205 28.80 -3.00 9.68
CA GLY A 205 29.31 -4.13 8.87
C GLY A 205 28.22 -4.98 8.18
N GLY A 206 27.02 -4.41 8.00
CA GLY A 206 25.84 -5.07 7.43
C GLY A 206 24.86 -5.67 8.46
N GLY A 207 25.03 -5.35 9.74
CA GLY A 207 24.11 -5.76 10.82
C GLY A 207 22.65 -5.40 10.52
N HIS A 208 21.71 -6.30 10.81
CA HIS A 208 20.30 -6.06 10.49
C HIS A 208 19.32 -6.75 11.45
N THR A 209 19.64 -6.79 12.74
CA THR A 209 18.81 -7.46 13.76
C THR A 209 17.50 -6.70 13.96
N LEU A 210 17.57 -5.40 14.22
CA LEU A 210 16.41 -4.59 14.58
C LEU A 210 15.45 -4.43 13.40
N ASP A 211 15.98 -4.15 12.22
CA ASP A 211 15.16 -3.89 11.04
C ASP A 211 14.40 -5.15 10.58
N LYS A 212 15.05 -6.31 10.62
CA LYS A 212 14.50 -7.55 10.06
C LYS A 212 13.80 -8.46 11.06
N HIS A 213 14.09 -8.34 12.35
CA HIS A 213 13.71 -9.35 13.35
C HIS A 213 13.06 -8.79 14.61
N VAL A 214 12.54 -7.55 14.60
CA VAL A 214 11.84 -6.96 15.75
C VAL A 214 10.45 -6.45 15.37
N GLY A 215 9.46 -6.80 16.19
CA GLY A 215 8.10 -6.26 16.13
C GLY A 215 7.31 -6.60 14.85
N LYS A 216 7.61 -7.69 14.15
CA LYS A 216 6.88 -8.09 12.93
C LYS A 216 5.62 -8.88 13.24
N THR A 217 4.58 -8.71 12.42
CA THR A 217 3.39 -9.57 12.44
C THR A 217 3.63 -10.87 11.67
N ASP A 218 2.80 -11.88 11.90
CA ASP A 218 2.85 -13.14 11.17
C ASP A 218 2.74 -12.90 9.65
N GLU A 219 1.86 -12.00 9.23
CA GLU A 219 1.69 -11.60 7.82
C GLU A 219 2.95 -10.93 7.27
N GLN A 220 3.61 -10.07 8.05
CA GLN A 220 4.87 -9.44 7.64
C GLN A 220 6.01 -10.44 7.53
N LEU A 221 6.02 -11.47 8.38
CA LEU A 221 6.98 -12.57 8.28
C LEU A 221 6.73 -13.39 7.00
N ALA A 222 5.47 -13.65 6.65
CA ALA A 222 5.11 -14.31 5.39
C ALA A 222 5.41 -13.43 4.15
N GLN A 223 5.15 -12.12 4.21
CA GLN A 223 5.53 -11.16 3.16
C GLN A 223 7.04 -11.18 2.91
N ARG A 224 7.86 -11.28 3.95
CA ARG A 224 9.32 -11.41 3.77
C ARG A 224 9.69 -12.67 3.00
N LEU A 225 8.98 -13.78 3.21
CA LEU A 225 9.17 -15.01 2.44
C LEU A 225 8.78 -14.85 0.97
N ARG A 226 7.67 -14.15 0.69
CA ARG A 226 7.25 -13.76 -0.67
C ARG A 226 8.31 -12.89 -1.36
N ASP A 227 8.81 -11.88 -0.66
CA ASP A 227 9.66 -10.84 -1.26
C ASP A 227 11.09 -11.34 -1.51
N GLN A 228 11.62 -12.15 -0.59
CA GLN A 228 12.94 -12.78 -0.70
C GLN A 228 12.82 -14.16 -1.36
N ALA A 229 12.31 -14.19 -2.59
CA ALA A 229 12.01 -15.41 -3.33
C ALA A 229 12.49 -15.37 -4.79
N ASP A 230 12.75 -16.55 -5.36
CA ASP A 230 13.03 -16.74 -6.78
C ASP A 230 11.81 -17.32 -7.50
N ASP A 231 11.71 -17.10 -8.81
CA ASP A 231 10.59 -17.60 -9.62
C ASP A 231 10.50 -19.13 -9.56
N ASN A 232 9.30 -19.63 -9.24
CA ASN A 232 9.01 -21.06 -9.17
C ASN A 232 7.51 -21.36 -9.25
N ASN A 233 7.08 -22.13 -10.24
CA ASN A 233 5.65 -22.40 -10.47
C ASN A 233 4.98 -23.32 -9.43
N ASN A 234 5.74 -23.98 -8.56
CA ASN A 234 5.20 -24.93 -7.58
C ASN A 234 5.00 -24.31 -6.18
N TRP A 235 5.10 -22.98 -6.09
CA TRP A 235 4.98 -22.25 -4.84
C TRP A 235 3.89 -21.18 -4.96
N PRO A 236 3.29 -20.78 -3.83
CA PRO A 236 2.36 -19.65 -3.82
C PRO A 236 2.97 -18.42 -4.48
N GLU A 237 2.12 -17.69 -5.19
CA GLU A 237 2.51 -16.52 -5.99
C GLU A 237 3.56 -16.80 -7.07
N ARG A 238 3.79 -18.08 -7.40
CA ARG A 238 4.83 -18.54 -8.33
C ARG A 238 6.24 -18.13 -7.90
N ARG A 239 6.48 -18.00 -6.59
CA ARG A 239 7.78 -17.61 -6.05
C ARG A 239 8.18 -18.48 -4.85
N LYS A 240 9.35 -19.10 -4.94
CA LYS A 240 9.93 -19.94 -3.89
C LYS A 240 10.84 -19.11 -2.98
N PRO A 241 10.56 -19.00 -1.67
CA PRO A 241 11.41 -18.24 -0.74
C PRO A 241 12.86 -18.73 -0.78
N MET A 242 13.83 -17.83 -0.85
CA MET A 242 15.26 -18.13 -0.79
C MET A 242 15.71 -18.42 0.64
N ILE A 243 15.07 -17.78 1.62
CA ILE A 243 15.31 -18.02 3.05
C ILE A 243 14.49 -19.21 3.57
N GLY A 244 15.00 -19.89 4.60
CA GLY A 244 14.31 -21.05 5.20
C GLY A 244 13.09 -20.70 6.05
N GLY A 245 13.01 -19.46 6.52
CA GLY A 245 11.93 -18.93 7.33
C GLY A 245 12.22 -17.50 7.74
N SER A 246 11.25 -16.87 8.39
CA SER A 246 11.33 -15.50 8.89
C SER A 246 10.82 -15.47 10.33
N SER A 247 11.53 -14.78 11.22
CA SER A 247 11.15 -14.66 12.64
C SER A 247 11.27 -13.24 13.16
N SER A 248 10.58 -12.99 14.26
CA SER A 248 10.64 -11.73 14.98
C SER A 248 10.61 -11.93 16.48
N PHE A 249 11.51 -11.24 17.18
CA PHE A 249 11.35 -10.92 18.59
C PHE A 249 10.09 -10.07 18.77
N LYS A 250 9.53 -10.13 19.98
CA LYS A 250 8.35 -9.34 20.35
C LYS A 250 8.64 -7.84 20.24
N ASP A 251 9.73 -7.40 20.87
CA ASP A 251 10.15 -6.01 20.92
C ASP A 251 11.68 -5.89 21.02
N MET A 252 12.17 -4.65 21.04
CA MET A 252 13.61 -4.36 21.09
C MET A 252 14.26 -4.81 22.41
N SER A 253 13.52 -4.75 23.52
CA SER A 253 14.03 -5.16 24.83
C SER A 253 14.28 -6.66 24.86
N ASP A 254 13.32 -7.44 24.35
CA ASP A 254 13.49 -8.89 24.21
C ASP A 254 14.62 -9.22 23.24
N ALA A 255 14.72 -8.55 22.09
CA ALA A 255 15.82 -8.76 21.14
C ALA A 255 17.19 -8.55 21.79
N GLN A 256 17.35 -7.46 22.55
CA GLN A 256 18.57 -7.12 23.27
C GLN A 256 18.93 -8.19 24.30
N ARG A 257 18.01 -8.44 25.23
CA ARG A 257 18.19 -9.39 26.34
C ARG A 257 18.48 -10.81 25.85
N LEU A 258 17.73 -11.29 24.86
CA LEU A 258 17.86 -12.65 24.33
C LEU A 258 19.13 -12.82 23.50
N THR A 259 19.56 -11.80 22.77
CA THR A 259 20.82 -11.85 22.03
C THR A 259 22.00 -11.90 22.99
N GLU A 260 22.02 -11.06 24.02
CA GLU A 260 23.05 -11.12 25.06
C GLU A 260 23.06 -12.47 25.79
N HIS A 261 21.89 -13.01 26.11
CA HIS A 261 21.80 -14.34 26.70
C HIS A 261 22.48 -15.39 25.81
N ASN A 262 22.13 -15.45 24.52
CA ASN A 262 22.72 -16.42 23.59
C ASN A 262 24.24 -16.27 23.50
N LEU A 263 24.75 -15.04 23.41
CA LEU A 263 26.20 -14.77 23.36
C LEU A 263 26.90 -15.25 24.62
N ARG A 264 26.35 -14.95 25.81
CA ARG A 264 26.91 -15.43 27.09
C ARG A 264 26.87 -16.96 27.19
N SER A 265 25.75 -17.58 26.81
CA SER A 265 25.61 -19.04 26.82
C SER A 265 26.54 -19.76 25.84
N LYS A 266 27.00 -19.05 24.80
CA LYS A 266 27.86 -19.58 23.73
C LYS A 266 29.28 -19.03 23.75
N GLN A 267 29.68 -18.35 24.83
CA GLN A 267 30.97 -17.68 24.93
C GLN A 267 32.14 -18.63 24.63
N SER A 268 32.15 -19.84 25.22
CA SER A 268 33.23 -20.82 24.98
C SER A 268 33.33 -21.29 23.53
N GLU A 269 32.19 -21.44 22.84
CA GLU A 269 32.14 -21.79 21.42
C GLU A 269 32.62 -20.62 20.55
N ILE A 270 32.27 -19.38 20.94
CA ILE A 270 32.73 -18.16 20.28
C ILE A 270 34.24 -18.02 20.44
N ASP A 271 34.78 -18.18 21.65
CA ASP A 271 36.22 -18.10 21.92
C ASP A 271 36.99 -19.16 21.11
N THR A 272 36.44 -20.38 21.03
CA THR A 272 37.00 -21.46 20.22
C THR A 272 37.01 -21.10 18.74
N TRP A 273 35.93 -20.50 18.23
CA TRP A 273 35.86 -20.04 16.84
C TRP A 273 36.85 -18.91 16.57
N LEU A 274 36.96 -17.93 17.46
CA LEU A 274 37.91 -16.82 17.34
C LEU A 274 39.36 -17.30 17.38
N ALA A 275 39.67 -18.32 18.21
CA ALA A 275 40.99 -18.93 18.27
C ALA A 275 41.41 -19.61 16.95
N THR A 276 40.48 -19.92 16.04
CA THR A 276 40.81 -20.42 14.70
C THR A 276 41.35 -19.33 13.75
N ASN A 277 41.34 -18.07 14.19
CA ASN A 277 41.65 -16.89 13.38
C ASN A 277 40.85 -16.85 12.06
N PRO A 278 39.51 -16.68 12.13
CA PRO A 278 38.66 -16.72 10.95
C PRO A 278 39.08 -15.69 9.90
N PRO A 279 38.89 -15.96 8.60
CA PRO A 279 39.09 -14.93 7.57
C PRO A 279 38.15 -13.74 7.77
N GLU A 280 38.61 -12.55 7.38
CA GLU A 280 37.82 -11.30 7.43
C GLU A 280 36.45 -11.47 6.77
N GLY A 281 35.39 -11.07 7.47
CA GLY A 281 34.00 -11.22 7.02
C GLY A 281 33.42 -12.62 7.11
N LYS A 282 34.16 -13.63 7.62
CA LYS A 282 33.61 -14.98 7.85
C LYS A 282 32.48 -14.92 8.87
N THR A 283 31.35 -15.54 8.54
CA THR A 283 30.20 -15.65 9.43
C THR A 283 30.16 -16.99 10.15
N GLN A 284 29.74 -16.99 11.42
CA GLN A 284 29.48 -18.19 12.21
C GLN A 284 28.16 -18.04 12.98
N ALA A 285 27.35 -19.10 13.00
CA ALA A 285 26.08 -19.10 13.70
C ALA A 285 26.21 -19.80 15.06
N PHE A 286 25.60 -19.21 16.08
CA PHE A 286 25.52 -19.75 17.44
C PHE A 286 24.05 -19.76 17.86
N THR A 287 23.58 -20.87 18.42
CA THR A 287 22.16 -21.06 18.77
C THR A 287 22.04 -21.65 20.16
N SER A 288 21.25 -21.02 21.02
CA SER A 288 20.90 -21.51 22.36
C SER A 288 19.40 -21.46 22.57
N PRO A 289 18.85 -22.28 23.48
CA PRO A 289 17.51 -22.01 24.00
C PRO A 289 17.48 -20.65 24.71
N ALA A 290 16.30 -20.04 24.73
CA ALA A 290 15.99 -18.88 25.53
C ALA A 290 16.01 -19.25 27.03
N PRO A 291 16.28 -18.28 27.92
CA PRO A 291 16.34 -18.55 29.36
C PRO A 291 14.97 -19.01 29.89
N HIS A 292 14.98 -19.85 30.92
CA HIS A 292 13.78 -20.32 31.61
C HIS A 292 12.71 -20.96 30.70
N ASP A 293 13.11 -21.55 29.57
CA ASP A 293 12.20 -22.19 28.61
C ASP A 293 11.12 -21.23 28.04
N GLU A 294 11.41 -19.92 28.04
CA GLU A 294 10.49 -18.90 27.54
C GLU A 294 10.40 -18.88 26.00
N VAL A 295 9.34 -18.27 25.48
CA VAL A 295 9.20 -18.02 24.05
C VAL A 295 10.13 -16.88 23.64
N SER A 296 11.06 -17.18 22.74
CA SER A 296 11.99 -16.20 22.17
C SER A 296 11.35 -15.29 21.12
N GLY A 297 10.28 -15.75 20.47
CA GLY A 297 9.54 -14.99 19.48
C GLY A 297 8.69 -15.84 18.57
N ARG A 298 8.28 -15.24 17.45
CA ARG A 298 7.41 -15.83 16.43
C ARG A 298 8.21 -16.20 15.20
N TYR A 299 7.86 -17.32 14.55
CA TYR A 299 8.54 -17.81 13.36
C TYR A 299 7.56 -18.35 12.31
N VAL A 300 7.69 -17.88 11.07
CA VAL A 300 7.04 -18.45 9.89
C VAL A 300 8.08 -19.23 9.10
N SER A 301 7.84 -20.51 8.94
CA SER A 301 8.65 -21.43 8.16
C SER A 301 8.30 -21.38 6.68
N LYS A 302 9.29 -21.66 5.83
CA LYS A 302 9.04 -21.89 4.40
C LYS A 302 8.25 -23.18 4.15
N GLN A 303 8.51 -24.23 4.93
CA GLN A 303 7.84 -25.54 4.83
C GLN A 303 6.82 -25.70 5.96
N PRO A 304 5.81 -26.57 5.84
CA PRO A 304 4.93 -26.91 6.96
C PRO A 304 5.73 -27.27 8.22
N THR A 305 5.33 -26.70 9.37
CA THR A 305 6.06 -26.88 10.62
C THR A 305 5.65 -28.21 11.25
N PRO A 306 6.59 -29.11 11.57
CA PRO A 306 6.28 -30.36 12.27
C PRO A 306 5.61 -30.10 13.63
N ASP A 307 4.60 -30.89 13.97
CA ASP A 307 3.96 -30.82 15.28
C ASP A 307 4.75 -31.66 16.30
N PRO A 308 5.36 -31.03 17.33
CA PRO A 308 6.10 -31.77 18.36
C PRO A 308 5.20 -32.67 19.22
N GLY A 309 3.90 -32.39 19.31
CA GLY A 309 2.92 -33.20 20.05
C GLY A 309 2.36 -34.37 19.25
N SER A 310 2.57 -34.41 17.94
CA SER A 310 2.03 -35.45 17.06
C SER A 310 3.01 -35.78 15.92
N PRO A 311 3.99 -36.68 16.17
CA PRO A 311 5.03 -37.03 15.21
C PRO A 311 4.47 -37.48 13.86
N GLY A 312 4.99 -36.91 12.76
CA GLY A 312 4.52 -37.18 11.40
C GLY A 312 3.38 -36.27 10.93
N SER A 313 2.85 -35.42 11.81
CA SER A 313 1.89 -34.37 11.44
C SER A 313 2.54 -32.98 11.44
N THR A 314 1.79 -31.99 10.97
CA THR A 314 2.22 -30.59 10.89
C THR A 314 1.21 -29.70 11.60
N ILE A 315 1.69 -28.59 12.16
CA ILE A 315 0.83 -27.62 12.83
C ILE A 315 -0.10 -26.98 11.78
N PRO A 316 -1.43 -27.03 11.96
CA PRO A 316 -2.38 -26.53 10.97
C PRO A 316 -2.17 -25.04 10.65
N GLY A 317 -2.16 -24.71 9.36
CA GLY A 317 -2.01 -23.33 8.89
C GLY A 317 -0.57 -22.84 8.84
N THR A 318 0.44 -23.69 9.08
CA THR A 318 1.86 -23.30 9.06
C THR A 318 2.55 -23.68 7.76
N GLY A 319 3.60 -22.94 7.42
CA GLY A 319 4.39 -23.18 6.22
C GLY A 319 3.92 -22.35 5.03
N TYR A 320 4.81 -21.47 4.56
CA TYR A 320 4.54 -20.62 3.40
C TYR A 320 4.22 -21.44 2.14
N LYS A 321 4.81 -22.63 1.98
CA LYS A 321 4.54 -23.48 0.82
C LYS A 321 3.05 -23.79 0.62
N ASP A 322 2.34 -24.04 1.71
CA ASP A 322 0.98 -24.56 1.67
C ASP A 322 -0.06 -23.43 1.86
N HIS A 323 0.34 -22.34 2.53
CA HIS A 323 -0.57 -21.26 2.92
C HIS A 323 -0.21 -19.87 2.39
N GLY A 324 0.94 -19.71 1.71
CA GLY A 324 1.37 -18.42 1.16
C GLY A 324 1.41 -17.32 2.23
N LEU A 325 0.80 -16.17 1.93
CA LEU A 325 0.69 -15.04 2.85
C LEU A 325 -0.17 -15.32 4.09
N ASP A 326 -1.01 -16.35 4.07
CA ASP A 326 -1.85 -16.75 5.21
C ASP A 326 -1.13 -17.73 6.15
N ALA A 327 0.15 -18.02 5.90
CA ALA A 327 0.95 -18.90 6.75
C ALA A 327 1.11 -18.31 8.16
N LYS A 328 0.64 -19.07 9.16
CA LYS A 328 0.69 -18.69 10.56
C LYS A 328 2.09 -18.85 11.14
N ALA A 329 2.48 -17.93 12.00
CA ALA A 329 3.69 -18.10 12.78
C ALA A 329 3.44 -19.03 13.98
N VAL A 330 4.51 -19.68 14.41
CA VAL A 330 4.55 -20.47 15.64
C VAL A 330 5.48 -19.83 16.65
N ASP A 331 5.21 -20.07 17.93
CA ASP A 331 6.12 -19.69 19.00
C ASP A 331 7.36 -20.58 18.94
N VAL A 332 8.53 -19.95 19.07
CA VAL A 332 9.81 -20.64 19.08
C VAL A 332 10.65 -20.23 20.28
N LYS A 333 11.52 -21.14 20.72
CA LYS A 333 12.24 -21.01 21.99
C LYS A 333 13.75 -20.90 21.85
N ASN A 334 14.31 -20.99 20.64
CA ASN A 334 15.74 -20.83 20.43
C ASN A 334 16.05 -19.42 19.93
N VAL A 335 17.24 -18.93 20.28
CA VAL A 335 17.81 -17.69 19.75
C VAL A 335 19.00 -18.06 18.91
N LYS A 336 19.01 -17.62 17.65
CA LYS A 336 20.13 -17.79 16.73
C LYS A 336 20.77 -16.45 16.47
N THR A 337 22.06 -16.35 16.79
CA THR A 337 22.88 -15.18 16.52
C THR A 337 23.98 -15.56 15.53
N ILE A 338 24.09 -14.79 14.45
CA ILE A 338 25.14 -14.92 13.46
C ILE A 338 26.15 -13.81 13.73
N LEU A 339 27.37 -14.20 14.05
CA LEU A 339 28.51 -13.31 14.17
C LEU A 339 29.22 -13.22 12.82
N LYS A 340 29.82 -12.06 12.53
CA LYS A 340 30.69 -11.85 11.39
C LYS A 340 32.02 -11.31 11.90
N TYR A 341 33.10 -12.03 11.61
CA TYR A 341 34.44 -11.68 12.04
C TYR A 341 34.88 -10.35 11.41
N ASP A 342 35.42 -9.46 12.24
CA ASP A 342 36.05 -8.20 11.83
C ASP A 342 37.24 -7.92 12.75
N SER A 343 38.44 -8.09 12.21
CA SER A 343 39.70 -8.00 12.95
C SER A 343 40.00 -6.60 13.51
N ARG A 344 39.25 -5.58 13.09
CA ARG A 344 39.44 -4.18 13.52
C ARG A 344 38.65 -3.81 14.77
N LEU A 345 37.81 -4.72 15.26
CA LEU A 345 36.93 -4.50 16.41
C LEU A 345 37.44 -5.23 17.65
N ASP A 346 36.97 -4.79 18.81
CA ASP A 346 37.15 -5.48 20.08
C ASP A 346 35.78 -5.59 20.80
N PRO A 347 35.18 -6.79 20.90
CA PRO A 347 35.69 -8.07 20.39
C PRO A 347 35.71 -8.11 18.84
N PRO A 348 36.50 -9.00 18.20
CA PRO A 348 36.79 -8.97 16.76
C PRO A 348 35.67 -9.54 15.89
N TYR A 349 34.44 -9.13 16.15
CA TYR A 349 33.27 -9.51 15.37
C TYR A 349 32.18 -8.45 15.52
N ILE A 350 31.19 -8.49 14.64
CA ILE A 350 29.90 -7.83 14.84
C ILE A 350 28.81 -8.88 15.04
N ILE A 351 27.70 -8.46 15.64
CA ILE A 351 26.43 -9.19 15.50
C ILE A 351 25.92 -8.88 14.09
N TYR A 352 26.02 -9.83 13.17
CA TYR A 352 25.52 -9.63 11.80
C TYR A 352 23.99 -9.71 11.78
N THR A 353 23.43 -10.65 12.53
CA THR A 353 22.00 -10.70 12.79
C THR A 353 21.72 -11.59 13.98
N SER A 354 20.69 -11.27 14.75
CA SER A 354 20.11 -12.14 15.78
C SER A 354 18.63 -12.33 15.50
N MET A 355 18.10 -13.52 15.78
CA MET A 355 16.70 -13.85 15.48
C MET A 355 16.19 -15.01 16.34
N PRO A 356 14.88 -15.08 16.63
CA PRO A 356 14.26 -16.31 17.11
C PRO A 356 14.40 -17.44 16.09
N ALA A 357 14.55 -18.68 16.55
CA ALA A 357 14.75 -19.86 15.73
C ALA A 357 13.95 -21.05 16.28
N PRO A 358 13.45 -21.94 15.40
CA PRO A 358 12.73 -23.15 15.80
C PRO A 358 13.59 -24.13 16.59
#